data_AF-A0A7X0AXL4-F1
#
_entry.id   AF-A0A7X0AXL4-F1
#
_cell.length_a   1.000
_cell.length_b   1.000
_cell.length_c   1.000
_cell.angle_alpha   90.00
_cell.angle_beta   90.00
_cell.angle_gamma   90.00
#
_symmetry.space_group_name_H-M   'P 1'
#
loop_
_entity.id
_entity.type
_entity.pdbx_description
1 polymer ?
#
loop_
_entity_poly.entity_id
_entity_poly.type
_entity_poly.pdbx_seq_one_letter_code
_entity_poly.pdbx_strand_id
1 'polypeptide(L)'
;MDGWQRRYRLSNGPGGLGVSCTAEGLALAGVPLLAKAPGGFQARPAAEVALLLKRTGIEPRAAVPPGLAKIADALNRGDMVQAMIRAVHLRLPELDWDAAVRLAQANDNLAKYSPDQPRDWHGRWTDGNGEGAAPQLEGHERHGPPANGPATPRWEASPNASRYPRAIAGAFKEQSPILVQEILPFGDFLAFGRLPPWIEALPDAVKNEFKEPIPRLSGKEGAKDPPSWAEGFRPKIGENAESFARRLMNDRYGPGNWKDGPTSPYSQIKKWADRSFRIPRWVYERYGAI
;
A
#
# COMPACT_ATOMS: atom_id res chain seq x y z
N MET A 1 -30.49 19.85 11.76
CA MET A 1 -29.62 20.56 12.71
C MET A 1 -28.31 20.88 12.02
N ASP A 2 -28.11 22.18 11.83
CA ASP A 2 -26.89 22.96 11.58
C ASP A 2 -25.97 22.64 10.39
N GLY A 3 -26.26 23.35 9.30
CA GLY A 3 -25.32 23.69 8.22
C GLY A 3 -24.23 24.66 8.71
N TRP A 4 -23.41 24.20 9.66
CA TRP A 4 -22.17 24.87 10.03
C TRP A 4 -21.30 25.00 8.79
N GLN A 5 -20.86 26.23 8.50
CA GLN A 5 -20.07 26.54 7.33
C GLN A 5 -18.89 25.58 7.21
N ARG A 6 -18.83 24.80 6.13
CA ARG A 6 -17.66 23.96 5.83
C ARG A 6 -16.47 24.90 5.63
N ARG A 7 -15.71 25.14 6.70
CA ARG A 7 -14.48 25.92 6.66
C ARG A 7 -13.43 25.07 5.96
N TYR A 8 -13.16 25.40 4.71
CA TYR A 8 -12.07 24.80 3.96
C TYR A 8 -10.76 25.45 4.42
N ARG A 9 -9.83 24.63 4.87
CA ARG A 9 -8.53 25.07 5.40
C ARG A 9 -7.45 24.06 5.04
N LEU A 10 -6.20 24.48 5.20
CA LEU A 10 -5.07 23.56 5.16
C LEU A 10 -4.86 22.91 6.53
N SER A 11 -4.53 21.63 6.50
CA SER A 11 -4.24 20.78 7.65
C SER A 11 -2.81 20.27 7.51
N ASN A 12 -1.85 21.19 7.41
CA ASN A 12 -0.40 20.90 7.24
C ASN A 12 0.24 20.29 8.50
N GLY A 13 -0.49 20.23 9.61
CA GLY A 13 -0.02 19.62 10.84
C GLY A 13 -0.01 18.08 10.76
N PRO A 14 0.85 17.43 11.56
CA PRO A 14 0.90 15.98 11.69
C PRO A 14 -0.46 15.43 12.13
N GLY A 15 -0.86 14.29 11.55
CA GLY A 15 -2.19 13.69 11.77
C GLY A 15 -3.37 14.43 11.12
N GLY A 16 -3.11 15.46 10.31
CA GLY A 16 -4.15 16.18 9.58
C GLY A 16 -4.89 15.29 8.58
N LEU A 17 -6.20 15.15 8.73
CA LEU A 17 -7.07 14.41 7.79
C LEU A 17 -7.66 15.30 6.68
N GLY A 18 -7.19 16.54 6.58
CA GLY A 18 -7.60 17.52 5.58
C GLY A 18 -6.61 17.65 4.42
N VAL A 19 -6.77 18.72 3.64
CA VAL A 19 -5.83 19.07 2.57
C VAL A 19 -4.54 19.60 3.18
N SER A 20 -3.40 19.05 2.81
CA SER A 20 -2.09 19.64 3.10
C SER A 20 -1.44 20.12 1.79
N CYS A 21 -0.75 21.26 1.88
CA CYS A 21 0.02 21.83 0.78
C CYS A 21 1.36 22.30 1.36
N THR A 22 2.44 21.61 0.98
CA THR A 22 3.81 21.84 1.47
C THR A 22 4.79 21.81 0.29
N ALA A 23 6.08 21.96 0.57
CA ALA A 23 7.14 21.79 -0.43
C ALA A 23 7.18 20.37 -1.03
N GLU A 24 6.59 19.38 -0.35
CA GLU A 24 6.49 17.99 -0.83
C GLU A 24 5.32 17.77 -1.79
N GLY A 25 4.44 18.76 -1.94
CA GLY A 25 3.29 18.72 -2.84
C GLY A 25 1.96 18.96 -2.14
N LEU A 26 0.89 18.57 -2.82
CA LEU A 26 -0.48 18.64 -2.32
C LEU A 26 -1.00 17.24 -2.01
N ALA A 27 -1.51 17.05 -0.80
CA ALA A 27 -2.10 15.80 -0.36
C ALA A 27 -3.45 16.01 0.35
N LEU A 28 -4.25 14.94 0.43
CA LEU A 28 -5.47 14.88 1.22
C LEU A 28 -5.34 13.72 2.21
N ALA A 29 -5.39 14.00 3.51
CA ALA A 29 -5.15 13.01 4.57
C ALA A 29 -3.85 12.21 4.35
N GLY A 30 -2.78 12.89 3.93
CA GLY A 30 -1.48 12.28 3.62
C GLY A 30 -1.38 11.61 2.25
N VAL A 31 -2.48 11.40 1.53
CA VAL A 31 -2.46 10.79 0.19
C VAL A 31 -2.17 11.84 -0.88
N PRO A 32 -1.11 11.68 -1.70
CA PRO A 32 -0.72 12.67 -2.68
C PRO A 32 -1.74 12.77 -3.83
N LEU A 33 -2.16 14.01 -4.10
CA LEU A 33 -3.05 14.36 -5.22
C LEU A 33 -2.27 14.82 -6.46
N LEU A 34 -0.97 15.09 -6.29
CA LEU A 34 -0.03 15.40 -7.36
C LEU A 34 1.00 14.27 -7.50
N ALA A 35 1.44 14.01 -8.73
CA ALA A 35 2.56 13.12 -9.01
C ALA A 35 3.86 13.93 -9.06
N LYS A 36 4.96 13.33 -8.60
CA LYS A 36 6.31 13.92 -8.72
C LYS A 36 6.97 13.36 -9.99
N ALA A 37 7.30 14.23 -10.93
CA ALA A 37 7.99 13.92 -12.17
C ALA A 37 9.39 14.59 -12.18
N PRO A 38 10.30 14.20 -13.09
CA PRO A 38 11.61 14.86 -13.21
C PRO A 38 11.53 16.38 -13.40
N GLY A 39 10.44 16.87 -14.01
CA GLY A 39 10.16 18.30 -14.21
C GLY A 39 9.38 18.99 -13.08
N GLY A 40 9.22 18.35 -11.92
CA GLY A 40 8.46 18.87 -10.79
C GLY A 40 7.11 18.18 -10.59
N PHE A 41 6.16 18.87 -9.97
CA PHE A 41 4.81 18.38 -9.71
C PHE A 41 3.96 18.37 -10.98
N GLN A 42 3.18 17.32 -11.15
CA GLN A 42 2.15 17.20 -12.17
C GLN A 42 0.82 16.79 -11.52
N ALA A 43 -0.29 17.31 -12.04
CA ALA A 43 -1.60 16.84 -11.62
C ALA A 43 -1.75 15.35 -11.99
N ARG A 44 -2.25 14.56 -11.04
CA ARG A 44 -2.64 13.18 -11.33
C ARG A 44 -3.76 13.15 -12.38
N PRO A 45 -3.88 12.06 -13.17
CA PRO A 45 -4.98 11.90 -14.11
C PRO A 45 -6.34 12.13 -13.44
N ALA A 46 -7.22 12.89 -14.09
CA ALA A 46 -8.51 13.27 -13.52
C ALA A 46 -9.36 12.06 -13.10
N ALA A 47 -9.27 10.96 -13.84
CA ALA A 47 -9.94 9.70 -13.54
C ALA A 47 -9.45 9.07 -12.22
N GLU A 48 -8.14 9.10 -11.95
CA GLU A 48 -7.57 8.61 -10.70
C GLU A 48 -8.03 9.45 -9.52
N VAL A 49 -7.95 10.78 -9.63
CA VAL A 49 -8.37 11.69 -8.56
C VAL A 49 -9.86 11.54 -8.28
N ALA A 50 -10.69 11.41 -9.34
CA ALA A 50 -12.11 11.17 -9.18
C ALA A 50 -12.40 9.84 -8.49
N LEU A 51 -11.67 8.78 -8.84
CA LEU A 51 -11.79 7.47 -8.18
C LEU A 51 -11.45 7.58 -6.69
N LEU A 52 -10.35 8.26 -6.35
CA LEU A 52 -9.90 8.46 -4.97
C LEU A 52 -10.94 9.21 -4.14
N LEU A 53 -11.42 10.36 -4.63
CA LEU A 53 -12.43 11.15 -3.93
C LEU A 53 -13.75 10.38 -3.75
N LYS A 54 -14.17 9.63 -4.76
CA LYS A 54 -15.38 8.81 -4.66
C LYS A 54 -15.31 7.79 -3.52
N ARG A 55 -14.12 7.25 -3.22
CA ARG A 55 -13.92 6.25 -2.14
C ARG A 55 -14.03 6.86 -0.74
N THR A 56 -13.83 8.17 -0.61
CA THR A 56 -14.03 8.89 0.66
C THR A 56 -15.48 9.29 0.88
N GLY A 57 -16.35 9.08 -0.12
CA GLY A 57 -17.72 9.61 -0.15
C GLY A 57 -17.80 11.07 -0.57
N ILE A 58 -16.71 11.64 -1.10
CA ILE A 58 -16.69 12.98 -1.69
C ILE A 58 -17.01 12.87 -3.17
N GLU A 59 -18.05 13.59 -3.61
CA GLU A 59 -18.34 13.72 -5.04
C GLU A 59 -17.25 14.56 -5.74
N PRO A 60 -16.59 14.03 -6.79
CA PRO A 60 -15.57 14.76 -7.53
C PRO A 60 -16.17 15.99 -8.20
N ARG A 61 -15.70 17.19 -7.81
CA ARG A 61 -16.12 18.43 -8.45
C ARG A 61 -15.31 18.66 -9.71
N ALA A 62 -15.97 19.14 -10.78
CA ALA A 62 -15.31 19.47 -12.05
C ALA A 62 -14.16 20.49 -11.92
N ALA A 63 -14.19 21.33 -10.86
CA ALA A 63 -13.13 22.30 -10.59
C ALA A 63 -11.85 21.69 -9.99
N VAL A 64 -11.88 20.45 -9.50
CA VAL A 64 -10.72 19.83 -8.83
C VAL A 64 -9.58 19.55 -9.81
N PRO A 65 -9.77 18.81 -10.93
CA PRO A 65 -8.66 18.54 -11.86
C PRO A 65 -7.93 19.78 -12.40
N PRO A 66 -8.62 20.82 -12.93
CA PRO A 66 -7.92 22.03 -13.38
C PRO A 66 -7.33 22.83 -12.22
N GLY A 67 -7.87 22.71 -11.01
CA GLY A 67 -7.29 23.30 -9.80
C GLY A 67 -5.96 22.65 -9.42
N LEU A 68 -5.87 21.32 -9.50
CA LEU A 68 -4.64 20.56 -9.24
C LEU A 68 -3.51 20.96 -10.19
N ALA A 69 -3.80 21.14 -11.49
CA ALA A 69 -2.81 21.60 -12.46
C ALA A 69 -2.24 22.99 -12.08
N LYS A 70 -3.11 23.94 -11.71
CA LYS A 70 -2.68 25.28 -11.29
C LYS A 70 -1.87 25.28 -9.99
N ILE A 71 -2.15 24.34 -9.08
CA ILE A 71 -1.38 24.17 -7.84
C ILE A 71 0.01 23.60 -8.17
N ALA A 72 0.08 22.57 -9.02
CA ALA A 72 1.34 22.01 -9.50
C ALA A 72 2.22 23.08 -10.16
N ASP A 73 1.65 23.91 -11.05
CA ASP A 73 2.36 25.03 -11.67
C ASP A 73 2.89 26.03 -10.65
N ALA A 74 2.11 26.35 -9.61
CA ALA A 74 2.54 27.27 -8.56
C ALA A 74 3.69 26.68 -7.73
N LEU A 75 3.61 25.40 -7.35
CA LEU A 75 4.68 24.69 -6.65
C LEU A 75 5.96 24.61 -7.49
N ASN A 76 5.85 24.35 -8.79
CA ASN A 76 6.99 24.28 -9.72
C ASN A 76 7.69 25.64 -9.89
N ARG A 77 6.95 26.74 -9.76
CA ARG A 77 7.52 28.10 -9.74
C ARG A 77 8.07 28.52 -8.37
N GLY A 78 7.96 27.68 -7.34
CA GLY A 78 8.30 28.02 -5.96
C GLY A 78 7.33 29.00 -5.28
N ASP A 79 6.17 29.26 -5.88
CA ASP A 79 5.14 30.16 -5.35
C ASP A 79 4.22 29.41 -4.38
N MET A 80 4.75 29.14 -3.19
CA MET A 80 4.07 28.38 -2.15
C MET A 80 2.76 29.06 -1.70
N VAL A 81 2.74 30.40 -1.64
CA VAL A 81 1.56 31.16 -1.20
C VAL A 81 0.41 30.97 -2.19
N GLN A 82 0.68 31.08 -3.50
CA GLN A 82 -0.33 30.79 -4.52
C GLN A 82 -0.79 29.33 -4.48
N ALA A 83 0.12 28.38 -4.27
CA ALA A 83 -0.23 26.97 -4.15
C ALA A 83 -1.20 26.73 -2.98
N MET A 84 -0.89 27.29 -1.80
CA MET A 84 -1.70 27.18 -0.59
C MET A 84 -3.08 27.83 -0.75
N ILE A 85 -3.16 29.03 -1.31
CA ILE A 85 -4.43 29.72 -1.58
C ILE A 85 -5.31 28.87 -2.52
N ARG A 86 -4.72 28.38 -3.61
CA ARG A 86 -5.43 27.54 -4.60
C ARG A 86 -5.88 26.21 -4.00
N ALA A 87 -5.08 25.60 -3.12
CA ALA A 87 -5.42 24.39 -2.40
C ALA A 87 -6.68 24.56 -1.54
N VAL A 88 -6.80 25.67 -0.81
CA VAL A 88 -8.02 26.01 -0.06
C VAL A 88 -9.23 26.16 -0.99
N HIS A 89 -9.03 26.75 -2.17
CA HIS A 89 -10.09 26.93 -3.17
C HIS A 89 -10.54 25.63 -3.86
N LEU A 90 -9.83 24.51 -3.73
CA LEU A 90 -10.36 23.21 -4.13
C LEU A 90 -11.59 22.81 -3.31
N ARG A 91 -11.74 23.39 -2.10
CA ARG A 91 -12.87 23.16 -1.22
C ARG A 91 -13.11 21.67 -0.93
N LEU A 92 -12.02 20.93 -0.75
CA LEU A 92 -12.06 19.56 -0.26
C LEU A 92 -12.25 19.59 1.26
N PRO A 93 -13.24 18.85 1.80
CA PRO A 93 -13.48 18.83 3.24
C PRO A 93 -12.37 18.05 3.97
N GLU A 94 -12.27 18.26 5.29
CA GLU A 94 -11.55 17.32 6.15
C GLU A 94 -12.27 15.97 6.15
N LEU A 95 -11.49 14.90 6.12
CA LEU A 95 -11.99 13.54 6.15
C LEU A 95 -12.18 13.08 7.60
N ASP A 96 -13.20 12.27 7.83
CA ASP A 96 -13.19 11.40 8.99
C ASP A 96 -12.13 10.29 8.81
N TRP A 97 -11.80 9.63 9.91
CA TRP A 97 -10.79 8.60 9.93
C TRP A 97 -11.13 7.41 9.00
N ASP A 98 -12.40 7.02 8.88
CA ASP A 98 -12.86 5.95 7.99
C ASP A 98 -12.67 6.31 6.51
N ALA A 99 -12.95 7.55 6.14
CA ALA A 99 -12.77 8.10 4.81
C ALA A 99 -11.29 8.23 4.44
N ALA A 100 -10.44 8.66 5.39
CA ALA A 100 -8.99 8.72 5.19
C ALA A 100 -8.37 7.34 4.94
N VAL A 101 -8.76 6.32 5.71
CA VAL A 101 -8.30 4.94 5.50
C VAL A 101 -8.71 4.41 4.12
N ARG A 102 -9.96 4.65 3.71
CA ARG A 102 -10.44 4.28 2.37
C ARG A 102 -9.69 4.99 1.24
N LEU A 103 -9.31 6.26 1.45
CA LEU A 103 -8.51 7.03 0.50
C LEU A 103 -7.13 6.41 0.30
N ALA A 104 -6.44 6.10 1.40
CA ALA A 104 -5.11 5.48 1.37
C ALA A 104 -5.15 4.13 0.66
N GLN A 105 -6.10 3.26 1.03
CA GLN A 105 -6.26 1.96 0.40
C GLN A 105 -6.59 2.04 -1.10
N ALA A 106 -7.34 3.05 -1.52
CA ALA A 106 -7.63 3.29 -2.93
C ALA A 106 -6.40 3.76 -3.71
N ASN A 107 -5.58 4.65 -3.14
CA ASN A 107 -4.32 5.11 -3.72
C ASN A 107 -3.35 3.96 -3.94
N ASP A 108 -3.27 3.12 -2.94
CA ASP A 108 -2.48 1.92 -2.93
C ASP A 108 -2.93 0.97 -4.04
N ASN A 109 -4.22 0.65 -4.09
CA ASN A 109 -4.76 -0.17 -5.17
C ASN A 109 -4.45 0.39 -6.56
N LEU A 110 -4.42 1.72 -6.74
CA LEU A 110 -4.00 2.36 -8.00
C LEU A 110 -2.50 2.15 -8.29
N ALA A 111 -1.63 2.25 -7.29
CA ALA A 111 -0.21 1.97 -7.45
C ALA A 111 0.06 0.50 -7.85
N LYS A 112 -0.78 -0.44 -7.40
CA LYS A 112 -0.71 -1.85 -7.79
C LYS A 112 -1.42 -2.19 -9.11
N TYR A 113 -2.46 -1.43 -9.47
CA TYR A 113 -3.35 -1.74 -10.58
C TYR A 113 -3.74 -0.43 -11.28
N SER A 114 -3.18 -0.21 -12.48
CA SER A 114 -3.69 0.84 -13.36
C SER A 114 -4.74 0.25 -14.31
N PRO A 115 -5.98 0.76 -14.32
CA PRO A 115 -7.01 0.28 -15.23
C PRO A 115 -6.69 0.55 -16.71
N ASP A 116 -5.82 1.53 -17.00
CA ASP A 116 -5.44 1.95 -18.34
C ASP A 116 -4.20 1.22 -18.88
N GLN A 117 -3.64 0.28 -18.12
CA GLN A 117 -2.52 -0.54 -18.60
C GLN A 117 -2.94 -1.42 -19.79
N PRO A 118 -2.14 -1.47 -20.87
CA PRO A 118 -2.45 -2.28 -22.03
C PRO A 118 -2.58 -3.75 -21.66
N ARG A 119 -3.57 -4.40 -22.26
CA ARG A 119 -3.87 -5.81 -22.07
C ARG A 119 -3.83 -6.51 -23.41
N ASP A 120 -3.38 -7.75 -23.40
CA ASP A 120 -3.61 -8.63 -24.54
C ASP A 120 -5.11 -8.99 -24.62
N TRP A 121 -5.47 -9.66 -25.71
CA TRP A 121 -6.81 -10.16 -25.98
C TRP A 121 -7.32 -11.18 -24.95
N HIS A 122 -6.46 -11.67 -24.06
CA HIS A 122 -6.79 -12.54 -22.93
C HIS A 122 -6.85 -11.80 -21.59
N GLY A 123 -6.67 -10.47 -21.56
CA GLY A 123 -6.70 -9.66 -20.35
C GLY A 123 -5.44 -9.76 -19.48
N ARG A 124 -4.41 -10.49 -19.93
CA ARG A 124 -3.09 -10.55 -19.28
C ARG A 124 -2.33 -9.26 -19.60
N TRP A 125 -1.49 -8.88 -18.65
CA TRP A 125 -0.70 -7.66 -18.71
C TRP A 125 0.37 -7.81 -19.78
N THR A 126 0.44 -6.85 -20.69
CA THR A 126 1.55 -6.74 -21.64
C THR A 126 2.50 -5.66 -21.12
N ASP A 127 3.75 -6.02 -20.85
CA ASP A 127 4.82 -5.03 -20.79
C ASP A 127 4.94 -4.41 -22.19
N GLY A 128 4.96 -3.09 -22.29
CA GLY A 128 4.90 -2.36 -23.56
C GLY A 128 6.13 -2.53 -24.47
N ASN A 129 6.87 -3.64 -24.37
CA ASN A 129 8.02 -3.98 -25.19
C ASN A 129 7.61 -5.06 -26.20
N GLY A 130 6.80 -4.65 -27.17
CA GLY A 130 6.36 -5.52 -28.26
C GLY A 130 7.44 -5.66 -29.33
N GLU A 131 8.21 -6.74 -29.28
CA GLU A 131 8.66 -7.43 -30.50
C GLU A 131 8.02 -8.81 -30.51
N GLY A 132 7.07 -8.98 -31.41
CA GLY A 132 6.21 -10.15 -31.47
C GLY A 132 6.91 -11.38 -32.03
N ALA A 133 6.54 -12.53 -31.50
CA ALA A 133 6.56 -13.78 -32.24
C ALA A 133 5.20 -14.46 -32.04
N ALA A 134 4.36 -14.40 -33.06
CA ALA A 134 3.17 -15.24 -33.16
C ALA A 134 3.60 -16.72 -33.25
N PRO A 135 2.91 -17.67 -32.60
CA PRO A 135 3.22 -19.08 -32.75
C PRO A 135 2.80 -19.54 -34.14
N GLN A 136 3.77 -19.88 -34.99
CA GLN A 136 3.51 -20.65 -36.21
C GLN A 136 3.08 -22.06 -35.81
N LEU A 137 1.86 -22.39 -36.21
CA LEU A 137 1.33 -23.74 -36.27
C LEU A 137 2.00 -24.44 -37.46
N GLU A 138 2.82 -25.46 -37.22
CA GLU A 138 3.09 -26.52 -38.19
C GLU A 138 3.09 -27.88 -37.48
N GLY A 139 2.52 -28.85 -38.17
CA GLY A 139 2.11 -30.14 -37.64
C GLY A 139 3.14 -31.25 -37.90
N HIS A 140 2.92 -32.35 -37.18
CA HIS A 140 3.25 -33.75 -37.53
C HIS A 140 4.72 -34.03 -37.87
N GLU A 141 5.42 -34.90 -37.11
CA GLU A 141 5.50 -36.31 -37.51
C GLU A 141 5.82 -37.26 -36.34
N ARG A 142 5.28 -38.49 -36.48
CA ARG A 142 5.45 -39.63 -35.59
C ARG A 142 6.66 -40.44 -36.02
N HIS A 143 7.52 -40.85 -35.09
CA HIS A 143 8.30 -42.09 -35.20
C HIS A 143 8.47 -42.75 -33.83
N GLY A 144 8.26 -44.08 -33.81
CA GLY A 144 8.21 -44.94 -32.62
C GLY A 144 9.59 -45.34 -32.04
N PRO A 145 9.59 -46.27 -31.05
CA PRO A 145 10.61 -46.38 -29.99
C PRO A 145 11.78 -47.32 -30.34
N PRO A 146 12.84 -47.36 -29.50
CA PRO A 146 12.96 -48.53 -28.62
C PRO A 146 13.49 -48.26 -27.20
N ALA A 147 13.31 -49.29 -26.37
CA ALA A 147 13.64 -49.39 -24.95
C ALA A 147 15.11 -49.74 -24.65
N ASN A 148 15.61 -49.34 -23.48
CA ASN A 148 16.32 -50.14 -22.46
C ASN A 148 16.93 -49.21 -21.38
N GLY A 149 16.58 -49.42 -20.11
CA GLY A 149 17.20 -48.73 -18.95
C GLY A 149 18.47 -49.46 -18.46
N PRO A 150 18.91 -49.28 -17.20
CA PRO A 150 18.69 -48.18 -16.24
C PRO A 150 20.02 -47.66 -15.61
N ALA A 151 20.05 -46.43 -15.09
CA ALA A 151 21.05 -46.03 -14.07
C ALA A 151 20.64 -44.74 -13.35
N THR A 152 20.47 -44.82 -12.03
CA THR A 152 20.50 -43.69 -11.08
C THR A 152 21.87 -43.00 -11.10
N PRO A 153 21.94 -41.70 -10.77
CA PRO A 153 22.66 -41.31 -9.53
C PRO A 153 21.85 -40.29 -8.71
N ARG A 154 21.70 -40.50 -7.40
CA ARG A 154 22.69 -40.25 -6.35
C ARG A 154 22.86 -38.74 -6.10
N TRP A 155 22.21 -38.31 -5.03
CA TRP A 155 22.44 -37.07 -4.32
C TRP A 155 23.93 -37.00 -3.95
N GLU A 156 24.65 -36.04 -4.51
CA GLU A 156 25.95 -35.63 -3.99
C GLU A 156 25.76 -34.34 -3.20
N ALA A 157 25.94 -34.48 -1.89
CA ALA A 157 26.16 -33.37 -0.99
C ALA A 157 27.45 -32.65 -1.39
N SER A 158 27.40 -31.32 -1.49
CA SER A 158 28.60 -30.49 -1.54
C SER A 158 28.63 -29.54 -0.32
N PRO A 159 29.70 -29.56 0.48
CA PRO A 159 29.82 -28.82 1.73
C PRO A 159 30.50 -27.47 1.50
N ASN A 160 29.94 -26.38 2.01
CA ASN A 160 30.76 -25.34 2.66
C ASN A 160 29.91 -24.39 3.50
N ALA A 161 29.96 -24.61 4.81
CA ALA A 161 29.66 -23.61 5.81
C ALA A 161 30.96 -22.87 6.17
N SER A 162 30.82 -21.63 6.62
CA SER A 162 31.83 -20.82 7.34
C SER A 162 32.70 -19.88 6.51
N ARG A 163 32.34 -18.59 6.53
CA ARG A 163 33.30 -17.51 6.82
C ARG A 163 32.59 -16.21 7.21
N TYR A 164 32.46 -16.01 8.53
CA TYR A 164 32.51 -14.66 9.10
C TYR A 164 33.98 -14.28 9.31
N PRO A 165 34.39 -13.02 9.14
CA PRO A 165 35.52 -12.47 9.87
C PRO A 165 35.06 -11.80 11.17
N ARG A 166 35.77 -12.12 12.25
CA ARG A 166 35.64 -11.56 13.60
C ARG A 166 36.61 -10.37 13.76
N ALA A 167 36.09 -9.32 14.38
CA ALA A 167 36.72 -8.37 15.32
C ALA A 167 37.83 -7.41 14.84
N ILE A 168 37.55 -6.11 15.01
CA ILE A 168 38.48 -5.19 15.67
C ILE A 168 37.72 -4.50 16.81
N ALA A 169 38.21 -4.70 18.04
CA ALA A 169 37.80 -4.00 19.23
C ALA A 169 38.61 -2.69 19.36
N GLY A 170 37.96 -1.62 19.83
CA GLY A 170 38.62 -0.47 20.45
C GLY A 170 38.47 0.85 19.71
N ALA A 171 37.42 1.61 20.04
CA ALA A 171 37.48 3.07 20.19
C ALA A 171 36.13 3.57 20.74
N PHE A 172 36.02 3.72 22.05
CA PHE A 172 35.08 4.68 22.64
C PHE A 172 35.60 6.08 22.28
N LYS A 173 34.82 6.86 21.52
CA LYS A 173 34.91 8.31 21.55
C LYS A 173 33.50 8.90 21.44
N GLU A 174 33.13 9.59 22.50
CA GLU A 174 31.97 10.46 22.59
C GLU A 174 31.92 11.43 21.40
N GLN A 175 30.75 11.56 20.76
CA GLN A 175 30.22 12.81 20.20
C GLN A 175 28.79 12.59 19.64
N SER A 176 27.81 13.02 20.44
CA SER A 176 26.71 13.95 20.08
C SER A 176 25.64 13.55 19.01
N PRO A 177 24.42 14.12 19.11
CA PRO A 177 23.16 13.42 18.84
C PRO A 177 22.79 13.42 17.36
N ILE A 178 22.20 12.31 16.90
CA ILE A 178 21.62 12.21 15.56
C ILE A 178 20.32 13.02 15.55
N LEU A 179 20.43 14.25 15.04
CA LEU A 179 19.32 15.07 14.59
C LEU A 179 19.43 15.17 13.07
N VAL A 180 18.76 14.27 12.35
CA VAL A 180 18.16 14.56 11.04
C VAL A 180 16.84 13.78 10.97
N GLN A 181 15.76 14.55 11.06
CA GLN A 181 14.40 14.15 10.78
C GLN A 181 14.27 13.83 9.28
N GLU A 182 14.43 12.56 8.90
CA GLU A 182 13.81 12.06 7.67
C GLU A 182 12.41 11.55 8.02
N ILE A 183 11.49 12.49 8.18
CA ILE A 183 10.06 12.19 8.28
C ILE A 183 9.63 11.75 6.88
N LEU A 184 9.60 10.43 6.67
CA LEU A 184 9.01 9.84 5.47
C LEU A 184 7.53 10.26 5.37
N PRO A 185 7.03 10.63 4.18
CA PRO A 185 5.67 11.13 4.01
C PRO A 185 4.63 10.10 4.47
N PHE A 186 3.72 10.54 5.35
CA PHE A 186 2.67 9.76 6.02
C PHE A 186 1.78 8.91 5.08
N GLY A 187 1.75 9.25 3.78
CA GLY A 187 0.91 8.63 2.75
C GLY A 187 1.27 7.20 2.35
N ASP A 188 2.53 6.77 2.54
CA ASP A 188 2.96 5.41 2.17
C ASP A 188 2.62 4.34 3.24
N PHE A 189 2.13 4.74 4.42
CA PHE A 189 2.00 3.86 5.58
C PHE A 189 0.57 3.42 5.90
N LEU A 190 -0.43 3.99 5.23
CA LEU A 190 -1.84 3.77 5.56
C LEU A 190 -2.50 2.62 4.79
N ALA A 191 -1.80 2.00 3.82
CA ALA A 191 -2.25 0.76 3.21
C ALA A 191 -1.06 -0.12 2.78
N PHE A 192 -1.31 -1.41 2.57
CA PHE A 192 -0.35 -2.47 2.22
C PHE A 192 0.51 -3.08 3.30
N GLY A 193 -0.10 -3.85 4.21
CA GLY A 193 0.58 -4.97 4.88
C GLY A 193 1.97 -4.71 5.47
N ARG A 194 2.37 -3.46 5.65
CA ARG A 194 3.66 -3.00 6.14
C ARG A 194 3.29 -2.12 7.29
N LEU A 195 3.62 -2.62 8.47
CA LEU A 195 3.36 -1.91 9.69
C LEU A 195 4.15 -0.59 9.62
N PRO A 196 3.54 0.55 10.00
CA PRO A 196 4.29 1.78 10.19
C PRO A 196 5.57 1.50 10.99
N PRO A 197 6.72 2.09 10.63
CA PRO A 197 8.01 1.80 11.29
C PRO A 197 7.96 1.98 12.81
N TRP A 198 7.16 2.94 13.29
CA TRP A 198 6.97 3.19 14.72
C TRP A 198 6.21 2.07 15.46
N ILE A 199 5.55 1.15 14.76
CA ILE A 199 4.92 -0.03 15.38
C ILE A 199 5.95 -0.95 15.99
N GLU A 200 7.16 -1.04 15.43
CA GLU A 200 8.24 -1.83 16.02
C GLU A 200 8.65 -1.29 17.40
N ALA A 201 8.47 0.01 17.65
CA ALA A 201 8.76 0.65 18.93
C ALA A 201 7.60 0.55 19.95
N LEU A 202 6.44 0.00 19.58
CA LEU A 202 5.32 -0.14 20.51
C LEU A 202 5.61 -1.17 21.62
N PRO A 203 5.05 -0.97 22.83
CA PRO A 203 5.05 -2.00 23.86
C PRO A 203 4.40 -3.30 23.34
N ASP A 204 4.94 -4.46 23.73
CA ASP A 204 4.41 -5.75 23.29
C ASP A 204 2.95 -5.98 23.69
N ALA A 205 2.52 -5.39 24.81
CA ALA A 205 1.12 -5.37 25.22
C ALA A 205 0.23 -4.75 24.13
N VAL A 206 0.64 -3.61 23.57
CA VAL A 206 -0.09 -2.91 22.50
C VAL A 206 0.00 -3.67 21.18
N LYS A 207 1.18 -4.19 20.82
CA LYS A 207 1.36 -4.98 19.59
C LYS A 207 0.46 -6.23 19.55
N ASN A 208 0.17 -6.80 20.72
CA ASN A 208 -0.67 -8.00 20.84
C ASN A 208 -2.17 -7.72 20.82
N GLU A 209 -2.60 -6.45 20.89
CA GLU A 209 -4.00 -6.08 20.72
C GLU A 209 -4.45 -6.27 19.27
N PHE A 210 -5.77 -6.31 19.07
CA PHE A 210 -6.36 -6.57 17.75
C PHE A 210 -6.58 -5.29 16.95
N LYS A 211 -6.38 -5.40 15.64
CA LYS A 211 -6.89 -4.44 14.67
C LYS A 211 -8.42 -4.43 14.67
N GLU A 212 -9.00 -3.29 14.33
CA GLU A 212 -10.44 -3.13 14.25
C GLU A 212 -10.93 -3.30 12.81
N PRO A 213 -12.14 -3.87 12.60
CA PRO A 213 -12.71 -3.97 11.28
C PRO A 213 -13.08 -2.58 10.75
N ILE A 214 -12.84 -2.35 9.47
CA ILE A 214 -13.22 -1.08 8.84
C ILE A 214 -14.73 -1.12 8.55
N PRO A 215 -15.53 -0.23 9.16
CA PRO A 215 -16.97 -0.23 8.94
C PRO A 215 -17.30 0.21 7.50
N ARG A 216 -18.44 -0.26 6.98
CA ARG A 216 -18.99 0.11 5.66
C ARG A 216 -18.17 -0.29 4.43
N LEU A 217 -17.15 -1.15 4.54
CA LEU A 217 -16.58 -1.79 3.34
C LEU A 217 -17.59 -2.81 2.76
N SER A 218 -17.80 -2.77 1.44
CA SER A 218 -18.75 -3.66 0.75
C SER A 218 -18.08 -4.42 -0.41
N GLY A 219 -18.52 -5.65 -0.62
CA GLY A 219 -18.09 -6.49 -1.75
C GLY A 219 -16.57 -6.64 -1.91
N LYS A 220 -16.08 -6.41 -3.14
CA LYS A 220 -14.68 -6.61 -3.56
C LYS A 220 -13.67 -5.76 -2.79
N GLU A 221 -14.11 -4.65 -2.19
CA GLU A 221 -13.26 -3.74 -1.43
C GLU A 221 -12.74 -4.40 -0.16
N GLY A 222 -13.62 -5.07 0.60
CA GLY A 222 -13.23 -5.73 1.85
C GLY A 222 -12.56 -7.08 1.64
N ALA A 223 -12.63 -7.62 0.42
CA ALA A 223 -12.36 -9.02 0.16
C ALA A 223 -13.12 -9.90 1.18
N LYS A 224 -14.45 -9.71 1.27
CA LYS A 224 -15.35 -10.45 2.19
C LYS A 224 -15.57 -11.92 1.81
N ASP A 225 -14.63 -12.51 1.08
CA ASP A 225 -14.60 -13.92 0.76
C ASP A 225 -13.42 -14.62 1.47
N PRO A 226 -13.16 -14.39 2.78
CA PRO A 226 -12.26 -15.28 3.50
C PRO A 226 -12.92 -16.67 3.62
N PRO A 227 -12.14 -17.72 3.83
CA PRO A 227 -12.70 -19.02 4.21
C PRO A 227 -13.58 -18.87 5.46
N SER A 228 -14.75 -19.53 5.49
CA SER A 228 -15.73 -19.38 6.59
C SER A 228 -15.16 -19.63 7.98
N TRP A 229 -14.17 -20.52 8.11
CA TRP A 229 -13.48 -20.79 9.37
C TRP A 229 -12.57 -19.64 9.84
N ALA A 230 -12.19 -18.72 8.96
CA ALA A 230 -11.28 -17.62 9.24
C ALA A 230 -12.00 -16.32 9.67
N GLU A 231 -13.31 -16.18 9.42
CA GLU A 231 -14.07 -14.93 9.63
C GLU A 231 -14.06 -14.39 11.07
N GLY A 232 -13.89 -15.25 12.08
CA GLY A 232 -13.84 -14.85 13.49
C GLY A 232 -12.49 -14.33 13.98
N PHE A 233 -11.43 -14.45 13.18
CA PHE A 233 -10.08 -14.10 13.60
C PHE A 233 -9.71 -12.67 13.17
N ARG A 234 -8.91 -12.00 14.00
CA ARG A 234 -8.44 -10.63 13.72
C ARG A 234 -6.91 -10.54 13.71
N PRO A 235 -6.32 -9.76 12.78
CA PRO A 235 -4.90 -9.44 12.84
C PRO A 235 -4.58 -8.67 14.12
N LYS A 236 -3.42 -8.93 14.71
CA LYS A 236 -2.89 -8.09 15.80
C LYS A 236 -2.31 -6.78 15.25
N ILE A 237 -2.17 -5.77 16.09
CA ILE A 237 -1.61 -4.45 15.72
C ILE A 237 -0.18 -4.61 15.22
N GLY A 238 0.62 -5.44 15.88
CA GLY A 238 1.98 -5.80 15.47
C GLY A 238 2.06 -6.88 14.37
N GLU A 239 0.93 -7.32 13.81
CA GLU A 239 0.91 -8.29 12.71
C GLU A 239 0.60 -7.61 11.38
N ASN A 240 1.34 -7.99 10.35
CA ASN A 240 0.95 -7.71 8.99
C ASN A 240 -0.01 -8.78 8.45
N ALA A 241 -0.58 -8.52 7.26
CA ALA A 241 -1.52 -9.43 6.63
C ALA A 241 -0.92 -10.81 6.32
N GLU A 242 0.39 -10.86 6.04
CA GLU A 242 1.10 -12.10 5.76
C GLU A 242 1.38 -12.91 7.02
N SER A 243 1.86 -12.28 8.10
CA SER A 243 2.09 -12.94 9.38
C SER A 243 0.78 -13.44 9.96
N PHE A 244 -0.30 -12.67 9.83
CA PHE A 244 -1.65 -13.08 10.21
C PHE A 244 -2.12 -14.30 9.40
N ALA A 245 -2.04 -14.24 8.06
CA ALA A 245 -2.47 -15.34 7.21
C ALA A 245 -1.63 -16.60 7.48
N ARG A 246 -0.31 -16.46 7.64
CA ARG A 246 0.61 -17.54 7.99
C ARG A 246 0.26 -18.15 9.34
N ARG A 247 -0.06 -17.34 10.36
CA ARG A 247 -0.50 -17.81 11.67
C ARG A 247 -1.78 -18.65 11.55
N LEU A 248 -2.83 -18.12 10.91
CA LEU A 248 -4.08 -18.87 10.73
C LEU A 248 -3.90 -20.18 9.96
N MET A 249 -3.07 -20.17 8.90
CA MET A 249 -2.79 -21.36 8.12
C MET A 249 -1.99 -22.39 8.92
N ASN A 250 -1.02 -21.96 9.71
CA ASN A 250 -0.26 -22.82 10.60
C ASN A 250 -1.13 -23.38 11.73
N ASP A 251 -2.01 -22.57 12.32
CA ASP A 251 -2.93 -23.00 13.38
C ASP A 251 -3.92 -24.06 12.86
N ARG A 252 -4.34 -23.96 11.59
CA ARG A 252 -5.31 -24.87 10.98
C ARG A 252 -4.70 -26.15 10.42
N TYR A 253 -3.62 -26.01 9.64
CA TYR A 253 -3.05 -27.12 8.87
C TYR A 253 -1.70 -27.60 9.42
N GLY A 254 -1.03 -26.79 10.24
CA GLY A 254 0.34 -27.01 10.69
C GLY A 254 1.38 -26.32 9.79
N PRO A 255 2.56 -25.93 10.34
CA PRO A 255 3.64 -25.35 9.55
C PRO A 255 4.08 -26.30 8.42
N GLY A 256 4.12 -25.80 7.18
CA GLY A 256 4.56 -26.56 6.00
C GLY A 256 3.48 -27.44 5.35
N ASN A 257 2.30 -27.55 5.96
CA ASN A 257 1.21 -28.41 5.46
C ASN A 257 0.20 -27.66 4.55
N TRP A 258 0.57 -26.47 4.08
CA TRP A 258 -0.28 -25.65 3.23
C TRP A 258 0.53 -25.01 2.11
N LYS A 259 -0.16 -24.69 1.01
CA LYS A 259 0.42 -24.09 -0.18
C LYS A 259 -0.05 -22.66 -0.34
N ASP A 260 0.87 -21.80 -0.76
CA ASP A 260 0.56 -20.49 -1.30
C ASP A 260 0.15 -20.62 -2.77
N GLY A 261 -0.79 -19.80 -3.19
CA GLY A 261 -1.31 -19.81 -4.55
C GLY A 261 -2.41 -18.76 -4.73
N PRO A 262 -2.70 -18.32 -5.97
CA PRO A 262 -3.63 -17.21 -6.21
C PRO A 262 -5.06 -17.45 -5.69
N THR A 263 -5.49 -18.71 -5.67
CA THR A 263 -6.79 -19.18 -5.19
C THR A 263 -6.73 -19.82 -3.81
N SER A 264 -5.55 -19.85 -3.17
CA SER A 264 -5.39 -20.55 -1.89
C SER A 264 -6.05 -19.79 -0.74
N PRO A 265 -6.47 -20.51 0.32
CA PRO A 265 -6.98 -19.89 1.56
C PRO A 265 -6.01 -18.85 2.13
N TYR A 266 -4.70 -19.08 2.03
CA TYR A 266 -3.68 -18.12 2.44
C TYR A 266 -3.81 -16.77 1.73
N SER A 267 -3.94 -16.77 0.40
CA SER A 267 -4.09 -15.53 -0.37
C SER A 267 -5.40 -14.81 -0.08
N GLN A 268 -6.49 -15.55 0.15
CA GLN A 268 -7.78 -14.99 0.54
C GLN A 268 -7.70 -14.31 1.91
N ILE A 269 -7.13 -14.99 2.92
CA ILE A 269 -6.93 -14.47 4.27
C ILE A 269 -5.99 -13.26 4.25
N LYS A 270 -4.88 -13.31 3.49
CA LYS A 270 -3.95 -12.19 3.34
C LYS A 270 -4.66 -10.97 2.76
N LYS A 271 -5.43 -11.12 1.69
CA LYS A 271 -6.21 -10.01 1.09
C LYS A 271 -7.27 -9.48 2.05
N TRP A 272 -7.99 -10.36 2.73
CA TRP A 272 -8.99 -9.99 3.70
C TRP A 272 -8.38 -9.21 4.88
N ALA A 273 -7.28 -9.71 5.44
CA ALA A 273 -6.55 -9.07 6.52
C ALA A 273 -6.02 -7.68 6.17
N ASP A 274 -5.52 -7.52 4.94
CA ASP A 274 -5.01 -6.25 4.41
C ASP A 274 -6.14 -5.23 4.17
N ARG A 275 -7.35 -5.70 3.83
CA ARG A 275 -8.42 -4.84 3.33
C ARG A 275 -9.55 -4.57 4.31
N SER A 276 -9.81 -5.49 5.24
CA SER A 276 -10.93 -5.41 6.16
C SER A 276 -10.56 -4.84 7.52
N PHE A 277 -9.28 -4.65 7.82
CA PHE A 277 -8.82 -4.27 9.16
C PHE A 277 -7.88 -3.07 9.13
N ARG A 278 -7.91 -2.29 10.22
CA ARG A 278 -7.00 -1.16 10.43
C ARG A 278 -6.49 -1.11 11.85
N ILE A 279 -5.39 -0.39 12.04
CA ILE A 279 -4.90 -0.05 13.38
C ILE A 279 -5.93 0.90 14.03
N PRO A 280 -6.36 0.65 15.28
CA PRO A 280 -7.31 1.50 15.97
C PRO A 280 -6.81 2.94 16.11
N ARG A 281 -7.74 3.89 16.03
CA ARG A 281 -7.44 5.33 16.12
C ARG A 281 -6.65 5.71 17.38
N TRP A 282 -6.99 5.12 18.53
CA TRP A 282 -6.35 5.43 19.81
C TRP A 282 -4.83 5.14 19.81
N VAL A 283 -4.36 4.20 18.98
CA VAL A 283 -2.93 3.92 18.87
C VAL A 283 -2.21 5.08 18.21
N TYR A 284 -2.80 5.68 17.17
CA TYR A 284 -2.25 6.87 16.54
C TYR A 284 -2.31 8.08 17.48
N GLU A 285 -3.42 8.24 18.22
CA GLU A 285 -3.55 9.35 19.18
C GLU A 285 -2.54 9.28 20.33
N ARG A 286 -2.14 8.07 20.73
CA ARG A 286 -1.24 7.85 21.86
C ARG A 286 0.23 7.67 21.47
N TYR A 287 0.50 7.06 20.32
CA TYR A 287 1.84 6.62 19.92
C TYR A 287 2.22 7.01 18.48
N GLY A 288 1.29 7.54 17.68
CA GLY A 288 1.63 8.13 16.40
C GLY A 288 2.45 9.38 16.65
N ALA A 289 3.59 9.52 15.96
CA ALA A 289 4.43 10.70 16.04
C ALA A 289 3.59 11.96 15.77
N ILE A 290 3.48 12.81 16.80
CA ILE A 290 3.14 14.22 16.72
C ILE A 290 4.32 14.94 16.07
#